data_AF-A0A0Z8BVN0-F1
#
_entry.id   AF-A0A0Z8BVN0-F1
#
_cell.length_a   1.000
_cell.length_b   1.000
_cell.length_c   1.000
_cell.angle_alpha   90.00
_cell.angle_beta   90.00
_cell.angle_gamma   90.00
#
_symmetry.space_group_name_H-M   'P 1'
#
loop_
_entity.id
_entity.type
_entity.pdbx_description
1 polymer ?
#
loop_
_entity_poly.entity_id
_entity_poly.type
_entity_poly.pdbx_seq_one_letter_code
_entity_poly.pdbx_strand_id
1 'polypeptide(L)'
;MTLTTIKNDIKVFGKKKLEYMRGYIAMQEDFQDKLQKQLIGKVYAEQELLKYKKEGENYSQNTAQLLYQQLEKEKNAELANHKSKEEPITADDAAELSLLSSIKLTVAEMREYLEKYKNKPLALRKLEDIMDNDTTLAYIEIDMEQFNQKQRLEKIVHFLDRKINYFHGGLLINGDKIDLVQHETIVEGSLEAMDAELQNYLA
;
A
#
# COMPACT_ATOMS: atom_id res chain seq x y z
N MET A 1 7.40 15.10 -0.99
CA MET A 1 7.51 13.83 -0.22
C MET A 1 7.62 12.73 -1.26
N THR A 2 7.94 11.48 -0.91
CA THR A 2 7.98 10.38 -1.89
C THR A 2 7.27 9.16 -1.31
N LEU A 3 6.87 8.21 -2.16
CA LEU A 3 6.33 6.93 -1.71
C LEU A 3 7.27 6.21 -0.74
N THR A 4 8.59 6.37 -0.90
CA THR A 4 9.60 5.85 0.04
C THR A 4 9.46 6.45 1.44
N THR A 5 9.30 7.77 1.54
CA THR A 5 9.10 8.45 2.82
C THR A 5 7.78 8.02 3.45
N ILE A 6 6.69 8.04 2.69
CA ILE A 6 5.35 7.67 3.18
C ILE A 6 5.34 6.22 3.69
N LYS A 7 5.94 5.29 2.95
CA LYS A 7 6.11 3.90 3.38
C LYS A 7 6.85 3.82 4.72
N ASN A 8 7.95 4.57 4.90
CA ASN A 8 8.68 4.58 6.17
C ASN A 8 7.82 5.15 7.31
N ASP A 9 7.02 6.18 7.06
CA ASP A 9 6.13 6.77 8.05
C ASP A 9 5.00 5.78 8.45
N ILE A 10 4.46 5.02 7.49
CA ILE A 10 3.50 3.93 7.77
C ILE A 10 4.14 2.84 8.64
N LYS A 11 5.42 2.49 8.40
CA LYS A 11 6.16 1.55 9.24
C LYS A 11 6.32 2.05 10.68
N VAL A 12 6.67 3.32 10.85
CA VAL A 12 6.76 3.96 12.16
C VAL A 12 5.40 3.95 12.85
N PHE A 13 4.33 4.25 12.12
CA PHE A 13 2.97 4.23 12.63
C PHE A 13 2.56 2.85 13.18
N GLY A 14 2.79 1.78 12.41
CA GLY A 14 2.49 0.40 12.85
C GLY A 14 3.27 0.01 14.11
N LYS A 15 4.58 0.31 14.16
CA LYS A 15 5.41 0.07 15.36
C LYS A 15 4.89 0.83 16.57
N LYS A 16 4.55 2.11 16.38
CA LYS A 16 4.06 2.96 17.48
C LYS A 16 2.72 2.46 18.02
N LYS A 17 1.86 1.91 17.18
CA LYS A 17 0.60 1.28 17.61
C LYS A 17 0.82 0.03 18.47
N LEU A 18 1.79 -0.81 18.12
CA LEU A 18 2.19 -1.93 18.97
C LEU A 18 2.76 -1.47 20.32
N GLU A 19 3.54 -0.39 20.34
CA GLU A 19 4.03 0.20 21.60
C GLU A 19 2.88 0.61 22.52
N TYR A 20 1.83 1.22 21.98
CA TYR A 20 0.63 1.55 22.77
C TYR A 20 -0.08 0.29 23.30
N MET A 21 -0.20 -0.77 22.50
CA MET A 21 -0.78 -2.03 22.98
C MET A 21 0.04 -2.63 24.13
N ARG A 22 1.37 -2.71 23.97
CA ARG A 22 2.29 -3.20 25.00
C ARG A 22 2.21 -2.37 26.28
N GLY A 23 2.25 -1.06 26.15
CA GLY A 23 2.20 -0.14 27.30
C GLY A 23 0.88 -0.21 28.05
N TYR A 24 -0.25 -0.38 27.34
CA TYR A 24 -1.55 -0.57 27.98
C TYR A 24 -1.60 -1.88 28.79
N ILE A 25 -1.13 -2.99 28.21
CA ILE A 25 -1.05 -4.29 28.91
C ILE A 25 -0.18 -4.17 30.16
N ALA A 26 1.03 -3.59 30.05
CA ALA A 26 1.93 -3.43 31.17
C ALA A 26 1.33 -2.54 32.28
N MET A 27 0.65 -1.46 31.92
CA MET A 27 -0.05 -0.59 32.87
C MET A 27 -1.20 -1.34 33.57
N GLN A 28 -1.95 -2.16 32.84
CA GLN A 28 -3.03 -2.96 33.40
C GLN A 28 -2.50 -3.98 34.42
N GLU A 29 -1.38 -4.64 34.15
CA GLU A 29 -0.73 -5.58 35.08
C GLU A 29 -0.21 -4.89 36.35
N ASP A 30 0.49 -3.76 36.19
CA ASP A 30 0.98 -2.95 37.32
C ASP A 30 -0.17 -2.46 38.21
N PHE A 31 -1.26 -1.99 37.61
CA PHE A 31 -2.43 -1.57 38.38
C PHE A 31 -3.14 -2.74 39.05
N GLN A 32 -3.20 -3.92 38.44
CA GLN A 32 -3.76 -5.11 39.05
C GLN A 32 -2.98 -5.48 40.34
N ASP A 33 -1.64 -5.48 40.29
CA ASP A 33 -0.80 -5.73 41.46
C ASP A 33 -1.00 -4.65 42.56
N LYS A 34 -1.00 -3.37 42.18
CA LYS A 34 -1.21 -2.26 43.13
C LYS A 34 -2.60 -2.27 43.76
N LEU A 35 -3.64 -2.68 43.04
CA LEU A 35 -5.00 -2.85 43.56
C LEU A 35 -5.06 -3.99 44.58
N GLN A 36 -4.42 -5.13 44.31
CA GLN A 36 -4.32 -6.25 45.25
C GLN A 36 -3.62 -5.84 46.55
N LYS A 37 -2.59 -4.99 46.45
CA LYS A 37 -1.85 -4.44 47.58
C LYS A 37 -2.52 -3.23 48.24
N GLN A 38 -3.72 -2.82 47.79
CA GLN A 38 -4.46 -1.65 48.27
C GLN A 38 -3.67 -0.32 48.18
N LEU A 39 -2.71 -0.23 47.26
CA LEU A 39 -1.86 0.95 47.06
C LEU A 39 -2.53 2.03 46.23
N ILE A 40 -3.52 1.66 45.41
CA ILE A 40 -4.31 2.57 44.57
C ILE A 40 -5.80 2.23 44.66
N GLY A 41 -6.66 3.22 44.36
CA GLY A 41 -8.09 3.02 44.26
C GLY A 41 -8.51 2.54 42.86
N LYS A 42 -9.58 1.74 42.79
CA LYS A 42 -10.15 1.23 41.52
C LYS A 42 -10.47 2.35 40.52
N VAL A 43 -11.11 3.43 40.99
CA VAL A 43 -11.48 4.58 40.15
C VAL A 43 -10.25 5.23 39.52
N TYR A 44 -9.14 5.35 40.27
CA TYR A 44 -7.90 5.92 39.77
C TYR A 44 -7.29 5.03 38.66
N ALA A 45 -7.22 3.72 38.89
CA ALA A 45 -6.71 2.77 37.89
C ALA A 45 -7.51 2.82 36.57
N GLU A 46 -8.84 2.84 36.67
CA GLU A 46 -9.72 2.90 35.49
C GLU A 46 -9.56 4.21 34.71
N GLN A 47 -9.41 5.35 35.42
CA GLN A 47 -9.22 6.66 34.78
C GLN A 47 -7.89 6.76 34.04
N GLU A 48 -6.79 6.29 34.63
CA GLU A 48 -5.47 6.34 33.99
C GLU A 48 -5.40 5.37 32.80
N LEU A 49 -6.00 4.17 32.89
CA LEU A 49 -6.11 3.27 31.72
C LEU A 49 -6.93 3.90 30.59
N LEU A 50 -8.07 4.53 30.91
CA LEU A 50 -8.89 5.20 29.90
C LEU A 50 -8.14 6.37 29.24
N LYS A 51 -7.38 7.13 30.03
CA LYS A 51 -6.56 8.24 29.53
C LYS A 51 -5.47 7.75 28.59
N TYR A 52 -4.74 6.70 28.97
CA TYR A 52 -3.71 6.09 28.14
C TYR A 52 -4.30 5.56 26.81
N LYS A 53 -5.43 4.87 26.88
CA LYS A 53 -6.13 4.38 25.69
C LYS A 53 -6.52 5.51 24.75
N LYS A 54 -7.13 6.58 25.27
CA LYS A 54 -7.50 7.77 24.50
C LYS A 54 -6.29 8.45 23.85
N GLU A 55 -5.16 8.50 24.54
CA GLU A 55 -3.93 9.05 23.96
C GLU A 55 -3.49 8.26 22.73
N GLY A 56 -3.45 6.92 22.82
CA GLY A 56 -3.11 6.07 21.69
C GLY A 56 -4.14 6.11 20.55
N GLU A 57 -5.43 6.23 20.86
CA GLU A 57 -6.50 6.42 19.87
C GLU A 57 -6.37 7.77 19.14
N ASN A 58 -6.13 8.86 19.87
CA ASN A 58 -5.92 10.19 19.29
C ASN A 58 -4.67 10.22 18.40
N TYR A 59 -3.56 9.64 18.87
CA TYR A 59 -2.36 9.46 18.06
C TYR A 59 -2.68 8.71 16.77
N SER A 60 -3.44 7.62 16.87
CA SER A 60 -3.80 6.79 15.74
C SER A 60 -4.63 7.54 14.71
N GLN A 61 -5.66 8.24 15.15
CA GLN A 61 -6.54 9.01 14.27
C GLN A 61 -5.78 10.13 13.54
N ASN A 62 -5.00 10.92 14.28
CA ASN A 62 -4.25 12.04 13.71
C ASN A 62 -3.19 11.57 12.71
N THR A 63 -2.48 10.49 13.05
CA THR A 63 -1.41 9.94 12.20
C THR A 63 -1.99 9.30 10.95
N ALA A 64 -3.06 8.51 11.06
CA ALA A 64 -3.73 7.90 9.91
C ALA A 64 -4.25 8.97 8.94
N GLN A 65 -4.95 10.00 9.45
CA GLN A 65 -5.45 11.10 8.63
C GLN A 65 -4.32 11.81 7.85
N LEU A 66 -3.20 12.08 8.51
CA LEU A 66 -2.03 12.69 7.88
C LEU A 66 -1.43 11.79 6.80
N LEU A 67 -1.31 10.48 7.06
CA LEU A 67 -0.79 9.51 6.10
C LEU A 67 -1.69 9.38 4.87
N TYR A 68 -3.02 9.34 5.02
CA TYR A 68 -3.94 9.32 3.88
C TYR A 68 -3.77 10.56 3.00
N GLN A 69 -3.70 11.75 3.60
CA GLN A 69 -3.50 13.00 2.87
C GLN A 69 -2.17 13.03 2.13
N GLN A 70 -1.09 12.55 2.76
CA GLN A 70 0.22 12.46 2.13
C GLN A 70 0.22 11.47 0.96
N LEU A 71 -0.40 10.30 1.14
CA LEU A 71 -0.50 9.26 0.12
C LEU A 71 -1.32 9.72 -1.09
N GLU A 72 -2.46 10.38 -0.86
CA GLU A 72 -3.28 10.94 -1.94
C GLU A 72 -2.55 12.05 -2.70
N LYS A 73 -1.87 12.95 -1.97
CA LYS A 73 -1.07 14.01 -2.58
C LYS A 73 0.04 13.45 -3.46
N GLU A 74 0.75 12.42 -2.98
CA GLU A 74 1.82 11.78 -3.72
C GLU A 74 1.30 11.02 -4.94
N LYS A 75 0.20 10.27 -4.79
CA LYS A 75 -0.50 9.63 -5.92
C LYS A 75 -0.79 10.64 -7.03
N ASN A 76 -1.36 11.79 -6.66
CA ASN A 76 -1.70 12.82 -7.65
C ASN A 76 -0.46 13.45 -8.30
N ALA A 77 0.63 13.61 -7.56
CA ALA A 77 1.90 14.09 -8.10
C ALA A 77 2.53 13.11 -9.10
N GLU A 78 2.57 11.82 -8.77
CA GLU A 78 3.06 10.76 -9.66
C GLU A 78 2.17 10.64 -10.91
N LEU A 79 0.84 10.67 -10.76
CA LEU A 79 -0.08 10.67 -11.91
C LEU A 79 0.15 11.86 -12.84
N ALA A 80 0.40 13.06 -12.31
CA ALA A 80 0.71 14.23 -13.11
C ALA A 80 2.06 14.11 -13.83
N ASN A 81 3.07 13.52 -13.16
CA ASN A 81 4.39 13.24 -13.72
C ASN A 81 4.34 12.16 -14.82
N HIS A 82 3.48 11.16 -14.70
CA HIS A 82 3.25 10.19 -15.76
C HIS A 82 2.59 10.86 -16.97
N LYS A 83 1.50 11.62 -16.75
CA LYS A 83 0.81 12.34 -17.82
C LYS A 83 1.70 13.30 -18.60
N SER A 84 2.66 13.95 -17.95
CA SER A 84 3.59 14.86 -18.64
C SER A 84 4.62 14.13 -19.51
N LYS A 85 4.82 12.83 -19.31
CA LYS A 85 5.71 11.95 -20.07
C LYS A 85 4.96 11.15 -21.15
N GLU A 86 3.63 11.22 -21.19
CA GLU A 86 2.84 10.52 -22.19
C GLU A 86 3.08 11.14 -23.58
N GLU A 87 3.37 10.27 -24.53
CA GLU A 87 3.52 10.62 -25.93
C GLU A 87 2.21 10.36 -26.70
N PRO A 88 1.81 11.27 -27.59
CA PRO A 88 0.68 11.01 -28.48
C PRO A 88 1.05 9.92 -29.49
N ILE A 89 0.04 9.19 -29.95
CA ILE A 89 0.20 8.30 -31.12
C ILE A 89 0.32 9.15 -32.39
N THR A 90 1.31 8.84 -33.21
CA THR A 90 1.49 9.43 -34.53
C THR A 90 0.72 8.63 -35.59
N ALA A 91 0.62 9.17 -36.80
CA ALA A 91 0.00 8.46 -37.92
C ALA A 91 0.76 7.15 -38.26
N ASP A 92 2.09 7.17 -38.16
CA ASP A 92 2.93 6.00 -38.39
C ASP A 92 2.69 4.92 -37.31
N ASP A 93 2.59 5.33 -36.04
CA ASP A 93 2.23 4.40 -34.95
C ASP A 93 0.85 3.77 -35.19
N ALA A 94 -0.12 4.56 -35.64
CA ALA A 94 -1.46 4.06 -35.92
C ALA A 94 -1.49 3.09 -37.10
N ALA A 95 -0.68 3.34 -38.13
CA ALA A 95 -0.52 2.45 -39.28
C ALA A 95 0.16 1.13 -38.86
N GLU A 96 1.22 1.21 -38.07
CA GLU A 96 1.93 0.04 -37.54
C GLU A 96 1.01 -0.82 -36.65
N LEU A 97 0.33 -0.23 -35.65
CA LEU A 97 -0.61 -0.95 -34.79
C LEU A 97 -1.76 -1.60 -35.58
N SER A 98 -2.22 -0.96 -36.66
CA SER A 98 -3.26 -1.52 -37.54
C SER A 98 -2.73 -2.69 -38.39
N LEU A 99 -1.44 -2.69 -38.72
CA LEU A 99 -0.80 -3.84 -39.36
C LEU A 99 -0.63 -4.98 -38.36
N LEU A 100 -0.22 -4.68 -37.12
CA LEU A 100 -0.04 -5.66 -36.04
C LEU A 100 -1.33 -6.45 -35.76
N SER A 101 -2.50 -5.82 -35.83
CA SER A 101 -3.78 -6.53 -35.63
C SER A 101 -4.15 -7.51 -36.74
N SER A 102 -3.43 -7.50 -37.87
CA SER A 102 -3.68 -8.37 -39.03
C SER A 102 -2.67 -9.52 -39.16
N ILE A 103 -1.62 -9.55 -38.34
CA ILE A 103 -0.58 -10.57 -38.35
C ILE A 103 -0.58 -11.35 -37.04
N LYS A 104 -0.05 -12.58 -37.07
CA LYS A 104 0.18 -13.36 -35.85
C LYS A 104 1.53 -12.95 -35.25
N LEU A 105 1.50 -12.52 -33.99
CA LEU A 105 2.69 -12.13 -33.25
C LEU A 105 3.11 -13.26 -32.31
N THR A 106 4.42 -13.45 -32.17
CA THR A 106 4.98 -14.23 -31.08
C THR A 106 4.98 -13.41 -29.79
N VAL A 107 5.10 -14.10 -28.65
CA VAL A 107 5.20 -13.45 -27.33
C VAL A 107 6.41 -12.51 -27.24
N ALA A 108 7.53 -12.89 -27.86
CA ALA A 108 8.73 -12.07 -27.86
C ALA A 108 8.51 -10.75 -28.61
N GLU A 109 7.91 -10.81 -29.80
CA GLU A 109 7.58 -9.61 -30.59
C GLU A 109 6.56 -8.73 -29.86
N MET A 110 5.54 -9.32 -29.24
CA MET A 110 4.57 -8.56 -28.46
C MET A 110 5.24 -7.79 -27.30
N ARG A 111 6.20 -8.41 -26.60
CA ARG A 111 6.97 -7.74 -25.54
C ARG A 111 7.81 -6.58 -26.08
N GLU A 112 8.43 -6.74 -27.24
CA GLU A 112 9.19 -5.65 -27.90
C GLU A 112 8.28 -4.47 -28.24
N TYR A 113 7.06 -4.73 -28.73
CA TYR A 113 6.08 -3.67 -29.02
C TYR A 113 5.56 -2.99 -27.75
N LEU A 114 5.26 -3.75 -26.70
CA LEU A 114 4.86 -3.17 -25.40
C LEU A 114 5.96 -2.26 -24.83
N GLU A 115 7.22 -2.66 -24.95
CA GLU A 115 8.36 -1.84 -24.52
C GLU A 115 8.54 -0.58 -25.39
N LYS A 116 8.42 -0.73 -26.72
CA LYS A 116 8.45 0.40 -27.68
C LYS A 116 7.37 1.44 -27.35
N TYR A 117 6.17 0.99 -26.98
CA TYR A 117 5.00 1.82 -26.78
C TYR A 117 4.71 2.16 -25.31
N LYS A 118 5.61 1.87 -24.38
CA LYS A 118 5.41 2.06 -22.93
C LYS A 118 5.00 3.48 -22.49
N ASN A 119 5.35 4.50 -23.27
CA ASN A 119 4.98 5.90 -23.01
C ASN A 119 3.76 6.38 -23.81
N LYS A 120 3.12 5.50 -24.60
CA LYS A 120 1.96 5.82 -25.45
C LYS A 120 0.74 5.02 -24.96
N PRO A 121 -0.05 5.52 -23.99
CA PRO A 121 -1.15 4.77 -23.38
C PRO A 121 -2.18 4.25 -24.39
N LEU A 122 -2.47 5.03 -25.42
CA LEU A 122 -3.41 4.61 -26.49
C LEU A 122 -2.87 3.46 -27.32
N ALA A 123 -1.55 3.40 -27.53
CA ALA A 123 -0.90 2.29 -28.22
C ALA A 123 -0.88 1.03 -27.36
N LEU A 124 -0.58 1.16 -26.05
CA LEU A 124 -0.67 0.03 -25.11
C LEU A 124 -2.07 -0.58 -25.07
N ARG A 125 -3.12 0.25 -25.04
CA ARG A 125 -4.52 -0.23 -25.09
C ARG A 125 -4.83 -0.98 -26.39
N LYS A 126 -4.31 -0.49 -27.52
CA LYS A 126 -4.44 -1.17 -28.82
C LYS A 126 -3.71 -2.52 -28.83
N LEU A 127 -2.55 -2.62 -28.20
CA LEU A 127 -1.81 -3.89 -28.08
C LEU A 127 -2.53 -4.89 -27.17
N GLU A 128 -3.12 -4.42 -26.07
CA GLU A 128 -3.99 -5.21 -25.20
C GLU A 128 -5.18 -5.78 -25.99
N ASP A 129 -5.87 -4.94 -26.77
CA ASP A 129 -6.96 -5.38 -27.65
C ASP A 129 -6.47 -6.44 -28.67
N ILE A 130 -5.24 -6.33 -29.20
CA ILE A 130 -4.68 -7.32 -30.13
C ILE A 130 -4.42 -8.65 -29.42
N MET A 131 -3.85 -8.61 -28.21
CA MET A 131 -3.58 -9.80 -27.41
C MET A 131 -4.86 -10.57 -27.06
N ASP A 132 -5.91 -9.87 -26.63
CA ASP A 132 -7.20 -10.47 -26.26
C ASP A 132 -7.88 -11.17 -27.44
N ASN A 133 -7.62 -10.69 -28.66
CA ASN A 133 -8.17 -11.26 -29.89
C ASN A 133 -7.32 -12.40 -30.49
N ASP A 134 -6.08 -12.60 -30.02
CA ASP A 134 -5.21 -13.68 -30.48
C ASP A 134 -5.23 -14.87 -29.51
N THR A 135 -5.93 -15.93 -29.89
CA THR A 135 -6.02 -17.20 -29.13
C THR A 135 -4.67 -17.86 -28.79
N THR A 136 -3.57 -17.52 -29.47
CA THR A 136 -2.23 -18.04 -29.17
C THR A 136 -1.49 -17.21 -28.13
N LEU A 137 -1.82 -15.92 -28.00
CA LEU A 137 -1.28 -15.01 -26.99
C LEU A 137 -2.17 -14.95 -25.74
N ALA A 138 -3.48 -15.14 -25.89
CA ALA A 138 -4.45 -15.14 -24.79
C ALA A 138 -4.17 -16.21 -23.70
N TYR A 139 -3.40 -17.26 -24.03
CA TYR A 139 -2.99 -18.31 -23.09
C TYR A 139 -1.60 -18.09 -22.47
N ILE A 140 -0.86 -17.06 -22.91
CA ILE A 140 0.47 -16.75 -22.37
C ILE A 140 0.34 -15.42 -21.63
N GLU A 141 0.37 -15.48 -20.29
CA GLU A 141 0.29 -14.32 -19.41
C GLU A 141 1.48 -13.38 -19.63
N ILE A 142 1.32 -12.43 -20.55
CA ILE A 142 2.10 -11.20 -20.54
C ILE A 142 1.46 -10.33 -19.45
N ASP A 143 2.21 -10.08 -18.38
CA ASP A 143 1.78 -9.23 -17.28
C ASP A 143 1.72 -7.76 -17.75
N MET A 144 0.55 -7.36 -18.24
CA MET A 144 0.28 -6.00 -18.71
C MET A 144 0.44 -4.95 -17.60
N GLU A 145 0.38 -5.34 -16.32
CA GLU A 145 0.65 -4.42 -15.22
C GLU A 145 2.07 -3.84 -15.33
N GLN A 146 3.05 -4.58 -15.87
CA GLN A 146 4.43 -4.08 -16.01
C GLN A 146 4.55 -2.85 -16.91
N PHE A 147 3.69 -2.78 -17.92
CA PHE A 147 3.69 -1.71 -18.92
C PHE A 147 2.72 -0.58 -18.58
N ASN A 148 1.78 -0.81 -17.67
CA ASN A 148 0.80 0.19 -17.24
C ASN A 148 1.20 0.86 -15.92
N GLN A 149 2.01 1.91 -16.03
CA GLN A 149 2.49 2.69 -14.88
C GLN A 149 1.37 3.21 -13.97
N LYS A 150 0.20 3.56 -14.55
CA LYS A 150 -0.95 3.99 -13.77
C LYS A 150 -1.51 2.86 -12.90
N GLN A 151 -1.66 1.65 -13.45
CA GLN A 151 -2.10 0.49 -12.67
C GLN A 151 -1.09 0.11 -11.59
N ARG A 152 0.22 0.14 -11.89
CA ARG A 152 1.28 -0.09 -10.89
C ARG A 152 1.19 0.89 -9.73
N LEU A 153 0.99 2.18 -10.03
CA LEU A 153 0.80 3.23 -9.02
C LEU A 153 -0.47 2.99 -8.20
N GLU A 154 -1.59 2.64 -8.83
CA GLU A 154 -2.85 2.35 -8.13
C GLU A 154 -2.70 1.14 -7.20
N LYS A 155 -1.98 0.10 -7.63
CA LYS A 155 -1.71 -1.10 -6.84
C LYS A 155 -0.87 -0.79 -5.58
N ILE A 156 0.26 -0.09 -5.71
CA ILE A 156 1.09 0.26 -4.55
C ILE A 156 0.34 1.21 -3.61
N VAL A 157 -0.41 2.19 -4.12
CA VAL A 157 -1.18 3.12 -3.29
C VAL A 157 -2.27 2.36 -2.53
N HIS A 158 -3.01 1.49 -3.19
CA HIS A 158 -4.04 0.66 -2.53
C HIS A 158 -3.45 -0.27 -1.48
N PHE A 159 -2.28 -0.85 -1.75
CA PHE A 159 -1.56 -1.67 -0.79
C PHE A 159 -1.17 -0.86 0.46
N LEU A 160 -0.59 0.34 0.29
CA LEU A 160 -0.21 1.21 1.41
C LEU A 160 -1.43 1.70 2.19
N ASP A 161 -2.52 2.06 1.51
CA ASP A 161 -3.79 2.45 2.12
C ASP A 161 -4.35 1.35 3.03
N ARG A 162 -4.35 0.09 2.56
CA ARG A 162 -4.73 -1.08 3.36
C ARG A 162 -3.85 -1.24 4.60
N LYS A 163 -2.56 -0.93 4.54
CA LYS A 163 -1.68 -0.97 5.72
C LYS A 163 -2.04 0.13 6.73
N ILE A 164 -2.34 1.34 6.27
CA ILE A 164 -2.82 2.42 7.14
C ILE A 164 -4.15 2.01 7.81
N ASN A 165 -5.11 1.50 7.03
CA ASN A 165 -6.40 1.02 7.53
C ASN A 165 -6.24 -0.04 8.62
N TYR A 166 -5.39 -1.03 8.38
CA TYR A 166 -5.14 -2.09 9.34
C TYR A 166 -4.45 -1.56 10.61
N PHE A 167 -3.43 -0.71 10.49
CA PHE A 167 -2.76 -0.15 11.67
C PHE A 167 -3.66 0.79 12.47
N HIS A 168 -4.56 1.52 11.81
CA HIS A 168 -5.51 2.39 12.47
C HIS A 168 -6.65 1.62 13.15
N GLY A 169 -7.39 0.83 12.38
CA GLY A 169 -8.61 0.16 12.82
C GLY A 169 -8.43 -1.26 13.35
N GLY A 170 -7.36 -1.95 12.96
CA GLY A 170 -7.08 -3.33 13.38
C GLY A 170 -6.30 -3.44 14.68
N LEU A 171 -5.31 -2.56 14.90
CA LEU A 171 -4.46 -2.60 16.11
C LEU A 171 -5.15 -1.93 17.30
N LEU A 172 -6.07 -2.64 17.95
CA LEU A 172 -6.88 -2.13 19.05
C LEU A 172 -6.11 -2.14 20.38
N ILE A 173 -6.25 -1.05 21.14
CA ILE A 173 -5.71 -0.95 22.51
C ILE A 173 -6.78 -1.52 23.46
N ASN A 174 -6.77 -2.84 23.63
CA ASN A 174 -7.80 -3.61 24.35
C ASN A 174 -7.27 -4.36 25.59
N GLY A 175 -5.95 -4.47 25.78
CA GLY A 175 -5.34 -5.21 26.89
C GLY A 175 -5.23 -6.72 26.67
N ASP A 176 -5.52 -7.23 25.47
CA ASP A 176 -5.41 -8.64 25.14
C ASP A 176 -3.99 -9.00 24.69
N LYS A 177 -3.33 -9.88 25.45
CA LYS A 177 -1.97 -10.36 25.17
C LYS A 177 -1.90 -11.29 23.97
N ILE A 178 -2.93 -12.10 23.73
CA ILE A 178 -2.97 -13.00 22.58
C ILE A 178 -3.11 -12.16 21.31
N ASP A 179 -3.98 -11.16 21.36
CA ASP A 179 -4.17 -10.20 20.28
C ASP A 179 -2.87 -9.42 19.98
N LEU A 180 -2.15 -8.97 21.03
CA LEU A 180 -0.83 -8.35 20.88
C LEU A 180 0.15 -9.25 20.12
N VAL A 181 0.32 -10.50 20.54
CA VAL A 181 1.28 -11.43 19.92
C VAL A 181 0.94 -11.69 18.45
N GLN A 182 -0.34 -11.87 18.14
CA GLN A 182 -0.81 -12.04 16.76
C GLN A 182 -0.46 -10.80 15.91
N HIS A 183 -0.75 -9.61 16.44
CA HIS A 183 -0.51 -8.36 15.75
C HIS A 183 0.98 -8.04 15.59
N GLU A 184 1.84 -8.44 16.52
CA GLU A 184 3.30 -8.31 16.39
C GLU A 184 3.81 -9.05 15.15
N THR A 185 3.41 -10.31 14.97
CA THR A 185 3.78 -11.11 13.80
C THR A 185 3.27 -10.49 12.50
N ILE A 186 2.01 -10.03 12.48
CA ILE A 186 1.41 -9.44 11.27
C ILE A 186 2.08 -8.11 10.89
N VAL A 187 2.39 -7.28 11.90
CA VAL A 187 3.07 -6.01 11.68
C VAL A 187 4.45 -6.25 11.11
N GLU A 188 5.24 -7.17 11.69
CA GLU A 188 6.57 -7.51 11.19
C GLU A 188 6.55 -7.94 9.72
N GLY A 189 5.69 -8.89 9.36
CA GLY A 189 5.51 -9.29 7.96
C GLY A 189 5.02 -8.15 7.06
N SER A 190 4.22 -7.22 7.59
CA SER A 190 3.79 -6.03 6.84
C SER A 190 4.93 -5.04 6.61
N LEU A 191 5.91 -4.93 7.52
CA LEU A 191 7.09 -4.10 7.33
C LEU A 191 7.93 -4.60 6.15
N GLU A 192 8.15 -5.91 6.06
CA GLU A 192 8.90 -6.54 4.97
C GLU A 192 8.15 -6.43 3.64
N ALA A 193 6.85 -6.76 3.63
CA ALA A 193 6.02 -6.68 2.43
C ALA A 193 5.96 -5.25 1.85
N MET A 194 5.98 -4.22 2.71
CA MET A 194 6.05 -2.82 2.27
C MET A 194 7.35 -2.47 1.55
N ASP A 195 8.49 -3.08 1.91
CA ASP A 195 9.72 -2.86 1.15
C ASP A 195 9.68 -3.60 -0.19
N ALA A 196 9.22 -4.84 -0.21
CA ALA A 196 9.11 -5.64 -1.42
C ALA A 196 8.17 -5.00 -2.45
N GLU A 197 6.99 -4.55 -2.04
CA GLU A 197 6.01 -3.94 -2.95
C GLU A 197 6.51 -2.60 -3.50
N LEU A 198 7.21 -1.79 -2.69
CA LEU A 198 7.80 -0.56 -3.19
C LEU A 198 8.96 -0.83 -4.16
N GLN A 199 9.80 -1.83 -3.90
CA GLN A 199 10.85 -2.24 -4.83
C GLN A 199 10.25 -2.71 -6.15
N ASN A 200 9.19 -3.51 -6.11
CA ASN A 200 8.46 -3.95 -7.30
C ASN A 200 7.84 -2.79 -8.09
N TYR A 201 7.43 -1.71 -7.43
CA TYR A 201 6.95 -0.50 -8.10
C TYR A 201 8.09 0.30 -8.75
N LEU A 202 9.27 0.34 -8.13
CA LEU A 202 10.42 1.13 -8.59
C LEU A 202 11.26 0.42 -9.67
N ALA A 203 11.16 -0.90 -9.80
CA ALA A 203 11.85 -1.72 -10.78
C ALA A 203 11.33 -1.52 -12.22
#